data_AF-A0A2T9X7C5-F1
#
_entry.id   AF-A0A2T9X7C5-F1
#
_cell.length_a   1.000
_cell.length_b   1.000
_cell.length_c   1.000
_cell.angle_alpha   90.00
_cell.angle_beta   90.00
_cell.angle_gamma   90.00
#
_symmetry.space_group_name_H-M   'P 1'
#
loop_
_entity.id
_entity.type
_entity.pdbx_description
1 polymer ?
#
loop_
_entity_poly.entity_id
_entity_poly.type
_entity_poly.pdbx_seq_one_letter_code
_entity_poly.pdbx_strand_id
1 'polypeptide(L)'
;MSRQNATSSGVKLKRELRLIDLYFAGLTAVIGSGWIFGSLETASAAGPAAILSWLFGGIFILIIALVWAEVGTSIPVAGGAVRYAKYSHGGLAASIISWSVILTYIAVPAAEAVAVVEVLQGALSLYGITSVTLCSSGFPTAEGLGVALALSALFFFINYIGISALRASNFAITSWKLIIPSLTVIAILIVGVPRFASNFTTPSFAPYGFLPVFSAIPATGVAFAYLGFRQPIEMAAEAKMPGRDIWRAILAVVGTSI
;
A
#
# COMPACT_ATOMS: atom_id res chain seq x y z
N MET A 1 -42.81 2.33 27.08
CA MET A 1 -41.79 2.54 26.03
C MET A 1 -41.15 1.20 25.69
N SER A 2 -41.61 0.56 24.62
CA SER A 2 -41.14 -0.77 24.20
C SER A 2 -39.77 -0.66 23.52
N ARG A 3 -38.81 -1.45 24.01
CA ARG A 3 -37.57 -1.72 23.28
C ARG A 3 -37.94 -2.52 22.02
N GLN A 4 -37.95 -1.87 20.87
CA GLN A 4 -37.93 -2.58 19.60
C GLN A 4 -36.57 -3.29 19.48
N ASN A 5 -36.60 -4.61 19.69
CA ASN A 5 -35.55 -5.52 19.26
C ASN A 5 -35.50 -5.48 17.72
N ALA A 6 -34.68 -4.59 17.18
CA ALA A 6 -34.23 -4.71 15.80
C ALA A 6 -33.31 -5.95 15.73
N THR A 7 -33.86 -7.04 15.22
CA THR A 7 -33.11 -8.22 14.78
C THR A 7 -32.13 -7.78 13.70
N SER A 8 -30.89 -7.45 14.09
CA SER A 8 -29.79 -7.33 13.12
C SER A 8 -29.36 -8.74 12.73
N SER A 9 -30.03 -9.28 11.71
CA SER A 9 -29.63 -10.44 10.93
C SER A 9 -28.38 -10.13 10.09
N GLY A 10 -27.31 -9.70 10.75
CA GLY A 10 -25.99 -9.54 10.16
C GLY A 10 -25.12 -10.74 10.54
N VAL A 11 -24.41 -11.30 9.57
CA VAL A 11 -23.32 -12.24 9.84
C VAL A 11 -22.35 -11.58 10.83
N LYS A 12 -22.26 -12.10 12.06
CA LYS A 12 -21.27 -11.63 13.04
C LYS A 12 -19.92 -12.23 12.69
N LEU A 13 -18.98 -11.36 12.34
CA LEU A 13 -17.58 -11.75 12.13
C LEU A 13 -16.97 -12.23 13.46
N LYS A 14 -16.11 -13.25 13.38
CA LYS A 14 -15.40 -13.76 14.56
C LYS A 14 -14.25 -12.83 14.91
N ARG A 15 -14.15 -12.47 16.19
CA ARG A 15 -13.07 -11.60 16.71
C ARG A 15 -11.82 -12.41 17.06
N GLU A 16 -11.07 -12.79 16.04
CA GLU A 16 -9.90 -13.67 16.17
C GLU A 16 -8.56 -12.96 15.94
N LEU A 17 -8.55 -11.84 15.22
CA LEU A 17 -7.34 -11.14 14.84
C LEU A 17 -6.69 -10.42 16.03
N ARG A 18 -5.41 -10.69 16.26
CA ARG A 18 -4.58 -10.05 17.27
C ARG A 18 -3.81 -8.89 16.64
N LEU A 19 -3.17 -8.08 17.49
CA LEU A 19 -2.28 -6.99 17.07
C LEU A 19 -1.29 -7.40 15.96
N ILE A 20 -0.67 -8.58 16.08
CA ILE A 20 0.31 -9.06 15.11
C ILE A 20 -0.30 -9.34 13.74
N ASP A 21 -1.54 -9.85 13.71
CA ASP A 21 -2.26 -10.15 12.47
C ASP A 21 -2.63 -8.85 11.76
N LEU A 22 -3.11 -7.85 12.52
CA LEU A 22 -3.43 -6.51 12.01
C LEU A 22 -2.17 -5.79 11.50
N TYR A 23 -1.05 -5.88 12.23
CA TYR A 23 0.22 -5.30 11.84
C TYR A 23 0.73 -5.91 10.54
N PHE A 24 0.78 -7.24 10.42
CA PHE A 24 1.23 -7.90 9.20
C PHE A 24 0.28 -7.69 8.03
N ALA A 25 -1.04 -7.64 8.26
CA ALA A 25 -2.00 -7.28 7.22
C ALA A 25 -1.74 -5.87 6.67
N GLY A 26 -1.46 -4.89 7.53
CA GLY A 26 -1.09 -3.54 7.09
C GLY A 26 0.27 -3.49 6.41
N LEU A 27 1.29 -4.12 6.99
CA LEU A 27 2.65 -4.10 6.46
C LEU A 27 2.75 -4.76 5.07
N THR A 28 2.04 -5.88 4.85
CA THR A 28 1.97 -6.51 3.52
C THR A 28 1.24 -5.67 2.48
N ALA A 29 0.33 -4.80 2.91
CA ALA A 29 -0.35 -3.85 2.04
C ALA A 29 0.48 -2.60 1.74
N VAL A 30 1.44 -2.23 2.60
CA VAL A 30 2.44 -1.19 2.31
C VAL A 30 3.46 -1.71 1.29
N ILE A 31 3.91 -2.95 1.47
CA ILE A 31 4.95 -3.56 0.61
C ILE A 31 4.32 -4.08 -0.68
N GLY A 32 4.20 -3.16 -1.64
CA GLY A 32 3.80 -3.41 -3.02
C GLY A 32 4.78 -2.81 -4.02
N SER A 33 4.28 -2.41 -5.18
CA SER A 33 5.06 -1.77 -6.25
C SER A 33 5.62 -0.38 -5.87
N GLY A 34 4.99 0.32 -4.92
CA GLY A 34 5.29 1.71 -4.57
C GLY A 34 6.72 1.99 -4.08
N TRP A 35 7.38 1.05 -3.39
CA TRP A 35 8.77 1.27 -2.95
C TRP A 35 9.79 1.08 -4.09
N ILE A 36 9.46 0.28 -5.11
CA ILE A 36 10.33 0.01 -6.27
C ILE A 36 10.23 1.18 -7.26
N PHE A 37 9.02 1.44 -7.75
CA PHE A 37 8.80 2.43 -8.80
C PHE A 37 8.70 3.83 -8.22
N GLY A 38 8.04 3.96 -7.05
CA GLY A 38 7.90 5.26 -6.44
C GLY A 38 9.23 5.87 -6.00
N SER A 39 10.20 5.06 -5.58
CA SER A 39 11.54 5.58 -5.24
C SER A 39 12.26 6.17 -6.46
N LEU A 40 12.19 5.49 -7.62
CA LEU A 40 12.76 5.98 -8.88
C LEU A 40 12.04 7.24 -9.39
N GLU A 41 10.71 7.22 -9.42
CA GLU A 41 9.90 8.37 -9.87
C GLU A 41 10.09 9.59 -8.95
N THR A 42 10.12 9.38 -7.63
CA THR A 42 10.38 10.45 -6.66
C THR A 42 11.77 11.02 -6.86
N ALA A 43 12.79 10.17 -7.03
CA ALA A 43 14.16 10.60 -7.29
C ALA A 43 14.28 11.36 -8.62
N SER A 44 13.53 10.95 -9.64
CA SER A 44 13.50 11.64 -10.94
C SER A 44 12.84 13.01 -10.84
N ALA A 45 11.82 13.15 -9.99
CA ALA A 45 11.09 14.41 -9.80
C ALA A 45 11.77 15.40 -8.84
N ALA A 46 12.35 14.91 -7.74
CA ALA A 46 12.90 15.74 -6.66
C ALA A 46 14.43 15.66 -6.53
N GLY A 47 15.09 14.80 -7.31
CA GLY A 47 16.53 14.54 -7.17
C GLY A 47 16.86 13.89 -5.83
N PRO A 48 18.05 14.14 -5.26
CA PRO A 48 18.44 13.59 -3.96
C PRO A 48 17.53 14.03 -2.80
N ALA A 49 16.88 15.20 -2.93
CA ALA A 49 15.90 15.69 -1.99
C ALA A 49 14.62 14.82 -1.91
N ALA A 50 14.46 13.80 -2.78
CA ALA A 50 13.41 12.80 -2.69
C ALA A 50 13.29 12.12 -1.32
N ILE A 51 14.40 12.00 -0.57
CA ILE A 51 14.36 11.49 0.83
C ILE A 51 13.42 12.34 1.68
N LEU A 52 13.40 13.66 1.48
CA LEU A 52 12.48 14.55 2.18
C LEU A 52 11.03 14.33 1.77
N SER A 53 10.76 13.94 0.51
CA SER A 53 9.40 13.59 0.07
C SER A 53 8.89 12.36 0.83
N TRP A 54 9.73 11.34 1.00
CA TRP A 54 9.38 10.16 1.80
C TRP A 54 9.16 10.50 3.27
N LEU A 55 10.02 11.35 3.86
CA LEU A 55 9.89 11.81 5.24
C LEU A 55 8.60 12.62 5.47
N PHE A 56 8.37 13.67 4.66
CA PHE A 56 7.17 14.51 4.80
C PHE A 56 5.89 13.74 4.44
N GLY A 57 5.95 12.89 3.40
CA GLY A 57 4.85 12.00 3.06
C GLY A 57 4.49 11.08 4.23
N GLY A 58 5.48 10.50 4.89
CA GLY A 58 5.32 9.71 6.10
C GLY A 58 4.66 10.48 7.24
N ILE A 59 5.13 11.71 7.52
CA ILE A 59 4.56 12.58 8.56
C ILE A 59 3.11 12.94 8.24
N PHE A 60 2.79 13.31 7.00
CA PHE A 60 1.43 13.67 6.60
C PHE A 60 0.49 12.46 6.71
N ILE A 61 0.94 11.29 6.28
CA ILE A 61 0.15 10.06 6.42
C ILE A 61 0.02 9.66 7.89
N LEU A 62 1.04 9.84 8.73
CA LEU A 62 0.94 9.58 10.16
C LEU A 62 -0.15 10.42 10.81
N ILE A 63 -0.24 11.72 10.50
CA ILE A 63 -1.29 12.61 11.01
C ILE A 63 -2.67 12.09 10.59
N ILE A 64 -2.83 11.72 9.31
CA ILE A 64 -4.08 11.13 8.79
C ILE A 64 -4.39 9.81 9.52
N ALA A 65 -3.39 8.95 9.67
CA ALA A 65 -3.51 7.65 10.30
C ALA A 65 -3.90 7.75 11.78
N LEU A 66 -3.42 8.76 12.52
CA LEU A 66 -3.82 9.04 13.89
C LEU A 66 -5.31 9.36 14.01
N VAL A 67 -5.84 10.22 13.12
CA VAL A 67 -7.28 10.51 13.07
C VAL A 67 -8.08 9.25 12.80
N TRP A 68 -7.63 8.44 11.83
CA TRP A 68 -8.25 7.16 11.53
C TRP A 68 -8.16 6.14 12.67
N ALA A 69 -7.07 6.16 13.45
CA ALA A 69 -6.92 5.29 14.60
C ALA A 69 -7.93 5.64 15.71
N GLU A 70 -8.16 6.93 15.95
CA GLU A 70 -9.18 7.39 16.91
C GLU A 70 -10.60 6.97 16.47
N VAL A 71 -10.94 7.18 15.20
CA VAL A 71 -12.25 6.76 14.67
C VAL A 71 -12.39 5.23 14.64
N GLY A 72 -11.34 4.53 14.24
CA GLY A 72 -11.33 3.06 14.13
C GLY A 72 -11.46 2.34 15.48
N THR A 73 -10.86 2.91 16.53
CA THR A 73 -10.94 2.37 17.89
C THR A 73 -12.28 2.70 18.56
N SER A 74 -12.86 3.88 18.30
CA SER A 74 -14.14 4.30 18.87
C SER A 74 -15.34 3.61 18.23
N ILE A 75 -15.27 3.29 16.93
CA ILE A 75 -16.36 2.64 16.17
C ILE A 75 -15.83 1.40 15.42
N PRO A 76 -15.56 0.28 16.13
CA PRO A 76 -14.95 -0.91 15.54
C PRO A 76 -15.97 -1.78 14.80
N VAL A 77 -16.41 -1.31 13.64
CA VAL A 77 -17.38 -1.95 12.76
C VAL A 77 -16.76 -2.30 11.41
N ALA A 78 -17.30 -3.31 10.73
CA ALA A 78 -16.86 -3.70 9.40
C ALA A 78 -17.28 -2.65 8.37
N GLY A 79 -16.42 -2.36 7.38
CA GLY A 79 -16.67 -1.38 6.32
C GLY A 79 -16.12 0.03 6.60
N GLY A 80 -15.23 0.15 7.59
CA GLY A 80 -14.29 1.27 7.78
C GLY A 80 -14.80 2.64 7.34
N ALA A 81 -14.12 3.20 6.35
CA ALA A 81 -14.35 4.57 5.88
C ALA A 81 -15.79 4.87 5.44
N VAL A 82 -16.44 3.91 4.78
CA VAL A 82 -17.81 4.08 4.28
C VAL A 82 -18.80 4.20 5.44
N ARG A 83 -18.64 3.37 6.48
CA ARG A 83 -19.52 3.44 7.64
C ARG A 83 -19.31 4.71 8.46
N TYR A 84 -18.06 5.15 8.62
CA TYR A 84 -17.77 6.38 9.36
C TYR A 84 -18.36 7.61 8.66
N ALA A 85 -18.24 7.68 7.32
CA ALA A 85 -18.89 8.71 6.52
C ALA A 85 -20.42 8.67 6.66
N LYS A 86 -21.02 7.48 6.68
CA LYS A 86 -22.46 7.32 6.89
C LYS A 86 -22.92 7.83 8.26
N TYR A 87 -22.19 7.53 9.32
CA TYR A 87 -22.55 7.94 10.68
C TYR A 87 -22.42 9.44 10.90
N SER A 88 -21.46 10.09 10.26
CA SER A 88 -21.17 11.51 10.44
C SER A 88 -21.91 12.43 9.46
N HIS A 89 -22.01 12.05 8.19
CA HIS A 89 -22.47 12.93 7.09
C HIS A 89 -23.67 12.35 6.31
N GLY A 90 -24.20 11.19 6.71
CA GLY A 90 -25.39 10.59 6.12
C GLY A 90 -25.15 9.82 4.81
N GLY A 91 -26.25 9.51 4.12
CA GLY A 91 -26.26 8.59 2.98
C GLY A 91 -25.45 9.07 1.78
N LEU A 92 -25.56 10.35 1.41
CA LEU A 92 -24.89 10.89 0.22
C LEU A 92 -23.36 10.83 0.36
N ALA A 93 -22.83 11.29 1.49
CA ALA A 93 -21.40 11.23 1.76
C ALA A 93 -20.89 9.77 1.78
N ALA A 94 -21.64 8.86 2.40
CA ALA A 94 -21.33 7.44 2.38
C ALA A 94 -21.27 6.87 0.96
N SER A 95 -22.20 7.28 0.09
CA SER A 95 -22.23 6.86 -1.32
C SER A 95 -21.01 7.37 -2.09
N ILE A 96 -20.63 8.64 -1.92
CA ILE A 96 -19.44 9.22 -2.57
C ILE A 96 -18.18 8.46 -2.12
N ILE A 97 -18.02 8.26 -0.81
CA ILE A 97 -16.88 7.50 -0.27
C ILE A 97 -16.89 6.06 -0.76
N SER A 98 -18.06 5.42 -0.87
CA SER A 98 -18.18 4.04 -1.40
C SER A 98 -17.69 3.94 -2.83
N TRP A 99 -18.08 4.86 -3.71
CA TRP A 99 -17.60 4.88 -5.09
C TRP A 99 -16.10 5.12 -5.19
N SER A 100 -15.55 6.06 -4.41
CA SER A 100 -14.11 6.29 -4.35
C SER A 100 -13.34 5.06 -3.86
N VAL A 101 -13.87 4.35 -2.86
CA VAL A 101 -13.30 3.11 -2.35
C VAL A 101 -13.32 2.00 -3.39
N ILE A 102 -14.43 1.82 -4.12
CA ILE A 102 -14.54 0.85 -5.22
C ILE A 102 -13.50 1.14 -6.30
N LEU A 103 -13.39 2.38 -6.75
CA LEU A 103 -12.40 2.78 -7.77
C LEU A 103 -10.97 2.49 -7.30
N THR A 104 -10.68 2.77 -6.03
CA THR A 104 -9.36 2.47 -5.43
C THR A 104 -9.08 0.96 -5.45
N TYR A 105 -10.05 0.13 -5.02
CA TYR A 105 -9.87 -1.32 -4.96
C TYR A 105 -9.77 -1.98 -6.34
N ILE A 106 -10.36 -1.39 -7.39
CA ILE A 106 -10.19 -1.87 -8.77
C ILE A 106 -8.83 -1.46 -9.34
N ALA A 107 -8.37 -0.24 -9.03
CA ALA A 107 -7.11 0.28 -9.57
C ALA A 107 -5.88 -0.43 -9.00
N VAL A 108 -5.87 -0.80 -7.71
CA VAL A 108 -4.70 -1.37 -7.04
C VAL A 108 -4.22 -2.70 -7.68
N PRO A 109 -5.06 -3.75 -7.86
CA PRO A 109 -4.61 -5.00 -8.48
C PRO A 109 -4.12 -4.81 -9.92
N ALA A 110 -4.74 -3.90 -10.67
CA ALA A 110 -4.31 -3.58 -12.05
C ALA A 110 -2.93 -2.91 -12.05
N ALA A 111 -2.70 -1.95 -11.15
CA ALA A 111 -1.39 -1.32 -10.98
C ALA A 111 -0.31 -2.34 -10.58
N GLU A 112 -0.61 -3.27 -9.66
CA GLU A 112 0.32 -4.33 -9.28
C GLU A 112 0.61 -5.31 -10.42
N ALA A 113 -0.36 -5.62 -11.27
CA ALA A 113 -0.12 -6.44 -12.47
C ALA A 113 0.81 -5.75 -13.47
N VAL A 114 0.63 -4.44 -13.70
CA VAL A 114 1.51 -3.63 -14.56
C VAL A 114 2.92 -3.55 -13.97
N ALA A 115 3.04 -3.36 -12.65
CA ALA A 115 4.33 -3.35 -11.96
C ALA A 115 5.12 -4.65 -12.16
N VAL A 116 4.45 -5.82 -12.13
CA VAL A 116 5.10 -7.11 -12.44
C VAL A 116 5.62 -7.14 -13.88
N VAL A 117 4.88 -6.59 -14.83
CA VAL A 117 5.30 -6.49 -16.25
C VAL A 117 6.52 -5.59 -16.40
N GLU A 118 6.59 -4.47 -15.68
CA GLU A 118 7.76 -3.58 -15.67
C GLU A 118 9.00 -4.25 -15.08
N VAL A 119 8.86 -4.96 -13.96
CA VAL A 119 9.96 -5.77 -13.39
C VAL A 119 10.40 -6.85 -14.38
N LEU A 120 9.46 -7.51 -15.06
CA LEU A 120 9.76 -8.53 -16.06
C LEU A 120 10.51 -7.94 -17.26
N GLN A 121 10.12 -6.75 -17.73
CA GLN A 121 10.87 -6.04 -18.77
C GLN A 121 12.32 -5.78 -18.33
N GLY A 122 12.53 -5.32 -17.09
CA GLY A 122 13.87 -5.14 -16.54
C GLY A 122 14.68 -6.43 -16.53
N ALA A 123 14.06 -7.55 -16.12
CA ALA A 123 14.70 -8.86 -16.11
C ALA A 123 15.06 -9.35 -17.53
N LEU A 124 14.17 -9.21 -18.51
CA LEU A 124 14.44 -9.57 -19.90
C LEU A 124 15.64 -8.81 -20.46
N SER A 125 15.71 -7.51 -20.19
CA SER A 125 16.85 -6.67 -20.58
C SER A 125 18.16 -7.12 -19.94
N LEU A 126 18.15 -7.53 -18.66
CA LEU A 126 19.34 -8.04 -17.96
C LEU A 126 19.88 -9.34 -18.58
N TYR A 127 19.01 -10.19 -19.13
CA TYR A 127 19.40 -11.41 -19.84
C TYR A 127 19.65 -11.21 -21.34
N GLY A 128 19.61 -9.97 -21.83
CA GLY A 128 19.83 -9.64 -23.25
C GLY A 128 18.71 -10.07 -24.18
N ILE A 129 17.51 -10.36 -23.65
CA ILE A 129 16.35 -10.75 -24.45
C ILE A 129 15.64 -9.49 -24.92
N THR A 130 15.84 -9.14 -26.19
CA THR A 130 15.24 -7.96 -26.84
C THR A 130 14.16 -8.31 -27.86
N SER A 131 13.91 -9.61 -28.09
CA SER A 131 12.87 -10.09 -29.01
C SER A 131 11.45 -9.80 -28.53
N VAL A 132 11.29 -9.47 -27.24
CA VAL A 132 10.01 -9.14 -26.62
C VAL A 132 10.18 -7.85 -25.83
N THR A 133 9.37 -6.84 -26.17
CA THR A 133 9.28 -5.58 -25.43
C THR A 133 7.92 -5.53 -24.76
N LEU A 134 7.91 -5.63 -23.44
CA LEU A 134 6.70 -5.56 -22.61
C LEU A 134 6.39 -4.15 -22.14
N CYS A 135 7.40 -3.31 -21.95
CA CYS A 135 7.21 -1.91 -21.57
C CYS A 135 8.04 -0.98 -22.47
N SER A 136 7.45 0.15 -22.83
CA SER A 136 8.08 1.22 -23.58
C SER A 136 7.73 2.57 -22.95
N SER A 137 8.74 3.40 -22.68
CA SER A 137 8.56 4.73 -22.06
C SER A 137 7.74 4.74 -20.76
N GLY A 138 7.86 3.71 -19.93
CA GLY A 138 7.13 3.59 -18.66
C GLY A 138 5.68 3.11 -18.79
N PHE A 139 5.27 2.67 -19.99
CA PHE A 139 3.93 2.12 -20.21
C PHE A 139 3.99 0.72 -20.82
N PRO A 140 3.06 -0.20 -20.48
CA PRO A 140 2.96 -1.49 -21.13
C PRO A 140 2.69 -1.35 -22.63
N THR A 141 3.40 -2.15 -23.44
CA THR A 141 3.07 -2.37 -24.85
C THR A 141 1.79 -3.20 -24.99
N ALA A 142 1.33 -3.49 -26.20
CA ALA A 142 0.17 -4.38 -26.40
C ALA A 142 0.43 -5.77 -25.81
N GLU A 143 1.65 -6.29 -25.99
CA GLU A 143 2.12 -7.55 -25.43
C GLU A 143 2.19 -7.48 -23.91
N GLY A 144 2.77 -6.39 -23.36
CA GLY A 144 2.82 -6.16 -21.92
C GLY A 144 1.44 -6.07 -21.29
N LEU A 145 0.50 -5.40 -21.94
CA LEU A 145 -0.89 -5.32 -21.50
C LEU A 145 -1.57 -6.70 -21.53
N GLY A 146 -1.30 -7.52 -22.55
CA GLY A 146 -1.75 -8.91 -22.61
C GLY A 146 -1.27 -9.72 -21.41
N VAL A 147 0.01 -9.57 -21.03
CA VAL A 147 0.58 -10.21 -19.83
C VAL A 147 -0.07 -9.65 -18.56
N ALA A 148 -0.24 -8.33 -18.42
CA ALA A 148 -0.88 -7.71 -17.26
C ALA A 148 -2.34 -8.17 -17.07
N LEU A 149 -3.09 -8.33 -18.16
CA LEU A 149 -4.46 -8.86 -18.14
C LEU A 149 -4.47 -10.34 -17.72
N ALA A 150 -3.54 -11.15 -18.23
CA ALA A 150 -3.40 -12.54 -17.82
C ALA A 150 -3.04 -12.67 -16.33
N LEU A 151 -2.14 -11.82 -15.83
CA LEU A 151 -1.79 -11.74 -14.40
C LEU A 151 -2.99 -11.30 -13.55
N SER A 152 -3.76 -10.31 -14.01
CA SER A 152 -4.98 -9.86 -13.31
C SER A 152 -6.01 -10.98 -13.21
N ALA A 153 -6.22 -11.74 -14.30
CA ALA A 153 -7.08 -12.91 -14.29
C ALA A 153 -6.56 -14.00 -13.34
N LEU A 154 -5.25 -14.27 -13.35
CA LEU A 154 -4.62 -15.21 -12.43
C LEU A 154 -4.82 -14.80 -10.97
N PHE A 155 -4.58 -13.54 -10.62
CA PHE A 155 -4.82 -13.02 -9.27
C PHE A 155 -6.29 -13.16 -8.89
N PHE A 156 -7.23 -12.88 -9.80
CA PHE A 156 -8.64 -13.10 -9.57
C PHE A 156 -8.94 -14.56 -9.24
N PHE A 157 -8.45 -15.52 -10.02
CA PHE A 157 -8.69 -16.95 -9.76
C PHE A 157 -8.06 -17.43 -8.45
N ILE A 158 -6.83 -16.99 -8.13
CA ILE A 158 -6.17 -17.31 -6.86
C ILE A 158 -7.00 -16.76 -5.69
N ASN A 159 -7.49 -15.52 -5.77
CA ASN A 159 -8.32 -14.93 -4.73
C ASN A 159 -9.69 -15.62 -4.63
N TYR A 160 -10.28 -16.03 -5.76
CA TYR A 160 -11.56 -16.71 -5.79
C TYR A 160 -11.51 -18.11 -5.16
N ILE A 161 -10.49 -18.90 -5.47
CA ILE A 161 -10.30 -20.27 -4.95
C ILE A 161 -9.71 -20.24 -3.54
N GLY A 162 -8.85 -19.27 -3.24
CA GLY A 162 -7.98 -19.22 -2.06
C GLY A 162 -8.60 -18.73 -0.76
N ILE A 163 -9.90 -18.40 -0.72
CA ILE A 163 -10.56 -17.85 0.49
C ILE A 163 -10.38 -18.77 1.71
N SER A 164 -10.24 -20.09 1.52
CA SER A 164 -9.97 -21.04 2.62
C SER A 164 -8.49 -21.36 2.84
N ALA A 165 -7.67 -21.43 1.79
CA ALA A 165 -6.27 -21.86 1.84
C ALA A 165 -5.29 -20.75 2.28
N LEU A 166 -5.58 -19.48 1.97
CA LEU A 166 -4.68 -18.34 2.27
C LEU A 166 -4.66 -17.95 3.76
N ARG A 167 -5.69 -18.32 4.53
CA ARG A 167 -5.76 -18.04 5.98
C ARG A 167 -4.63 -18.72 6.77
N ALA A 168 -4.09 -19.83 6.28
CA ALA A 168 -3.04 -20.60 6.95
C ALA A 168 -1.60 -20.14 6.59
N SER A 169 -1.42 -19.31 5.55
CA SER A 169 -0.09 -18.95 5.01
C SER A 169 0.24 -17.45 5.02
N ASN A 170 -0.45 -16.65 5.84
CA ASN A 170 -0.15 -15.21 5.93
C ASN A 170 1.26 -14.93 6.48
N PHE A 171 1.78 -15.74 7.42
CA PHE A 171 3.11 -15.47 7.99
C PHE A 171 4.24 -15.67 6.98
N ALA A 172 4.29 -16.81 6.30
CA ALA A 172 5.38 -17.13 5.37
C ALA A 172 5.45 -16.17 4.18
N ILE A 173 4.29 -15.83 3.58
CA ILE A 173 4.22 -14.87 2.46
C ILE A 173 4.65 -13.47 2.93
N THR A 174 4.20 -13.06 4.13
CA THR A 174 4.59 -11.77 4.71
C THR A 174 6.08 -11.69 5.00
N SER A 175 6.65 -12.73 5.62
CA SER A 175 8.09 -12.80 5.90
C SER A 175 8.92 -12.75 4.62
N TRP A 176 8.52 -13.50 3.58
CA TRP A 176 9.21 -13.44 2.28
C TRP A 176 9.15 -12.03 1.65
N LYS A 177 7.97 -11.39 1.67
CA LYS A 177 7.79 -10.03 1.19
C LYS A 177 8.64 -8.99 1.92
N LEU A 178 9.07 -9.26 3.16
CA LEU A 178 9.95 -8.38 3.93
C LEU A 178 11.44 -8.60 3.66
N ILE A 179 11.82 -9.86 3.41
CA ILE A 179 13.22 -10.24 3.22
C ILE A 179 13.80 -9.55 1.99
N ILE A 180 13.11 -9.60 0.83
CA ILE A 180 13.65 -9.08 -0.42
C ILE A 180 13.92 -7.56 -0.36
N PRO A 181 12.97 -6.69 0.03
CA PRO A 181 13.25 -5.26 0.19
C PRO A 181 14.37 -4.99 1.20
N SER A 182 14.40 -5.73 2.33
CA SER A 182 15.43 -5.57 3.36
C SER A 182 16.83 -5.91 2.83
N LEU A 183 16.96 -7.02 2.08
CA LEU A 183 18.20 -7.39 1.42
C LEU A 183 18.63 -6.36 0.38
N THR A 184 17.68 -5.81 -0.40
CA THR A 184 17.95 -4.74 -1.37
C THR A 184 18.49 -3.49 -0.66
N VAL A 185 17.87 -3.06 0.45
CA VAL A 185 18.37 -1.92 1.24
C VAL A 185 19.78 -2.18 1.74
N ILE A 186 20.05 -3.37 2.31
CA ILE A 186 21.39 -3.76 2.79
C ILE A 186 22.41 -3.72 1.64
N ALA A 187 22.07 -4.28 0.48
CA ALA A 187 22.94 -4.27 -0.69
C ALA A 187 23.24 -2.83 -1.18
N ILE A 188 22.24 -1.95 -1.20
CA ILE A 188 22.42 -0.54 -1.54
C ILE A 188 23.32 0.16 -0.52
N LEU A 189 23.16 -0.10 0.79
CA LEU A 189 24.00 0.52 1.81
C LEU A 189 25.46 0.06 1.74
N ILE A 190 25.71 -1.22 1.48
CA ILE A 190 27.07 -1.79 1.44
C ILE A 190 27.77 -1.47 0.12
N VAL A 191 27.07 -1.56 -1.01
CA VAL A 191 27.67 -1.46 -2.35
C VAL A 191 27.31 -0.16 -3.05
N GLY A 192 26.04 0.27 -2.94
CA GLY A 192 25.52 1.45 -3.64
C GLY A 192 26.06 2.75 -3.07
N VAL A 193 25.86 3.01 -1.77
CA VAL A 193 26.26 4.28 -1.13
C VAL A 193 27.75 4.56 -1.31
N PRO A 194 28.69 3.62 -1.07
CA PRO A 194 30.11 3.92 -1.27
C PRO A 194 30.47 4.23 -2.72
N ARG A 195 29.76 3.65 -3.70
CA ARG A 195 30.03 3.85 -5.14
C ARG A 195 29.37 5.10 -5.72
N PHE A 196 28.23 5.51 -5.16
CA PHE A 196 27.37 6.54 -5.74
C PHE A 196 27.07 7.69 -4.78
N ALA A 197 27.85 7.86 -3.72
CA ALA A 197 27.66 8.93 -2.74
C ALA A 197 27.62 10.34 -3.36
N SER A 198 28.37 10.56 -4.45
CA SER A 198 28.37 11.83 -5.19
C SER A 198 26.99 12.22 -5.73
N ASN A 199 26.10 11.26 -5.97
CA ASN A 199 24.74 11.54 -6.45
C ASN A 199 23.94 12.38 -5.44
N PHE A 200 24.28 12.35 -4.15
CA PHE A 200 23.59 13.17 -3.14
C PHE A 200 23.99 14.64 -3.15
N THR A 201 25.15 14.97 -3.71
CA THR A 201 25.75 16.31 -3.62
C THR A 201 25.96 16.97 -4.97
N THR A 202 25.93 16.21 -6.07
CA THR A 202 26.22 16.72 -7.41
C THR A 202 24.97 16.64 -8.30
N PRO A 203 24.53 17.75 -8.92
CA PRO A 203 25.08 19.11 -8.83
C PRO A 203 24.73 19.83 -7.51
N SER A 204 23.70 19.38 -6.79
CA SER A 204 23.33 19.81 -5.43
C SER A 204 22.36 18.80 -4.82
N PHE A 205 22.05 18.92 -3.53
CA PHE A 205 21.06 18.05 -2.88
C PHE A 205 19.63 18.25 -3.40
N ALA A 206 19.27 19.48 -3.76
CA ALA A 206 17.95 19.84 -4.29
C ALA A 206 18.10 20.53 -5.66
N PRO A 207 18.46 19.78 -6.72
CA PRO A 207 18.79 20.35 -8.03
C PRO A 207 17.59 21.01 -8.70
N TYR A 208 16.37 20.55 -8.39
CA TYR A 208 15.11 21.10 -8.90
C TYR A 208 14.43 22.06 -7.90
N GLY A 209 15.14 22.43 -6.81
CA GLY A 209 14.60 23.19 -5.69
C GLY A 209 13.76 22.34 -4.73
N PHE A 210 13.21 22.97 -3.68
CA PHE A 210 12.44 22.28 -2.65
C PHE A 210 10.95 22.14 -2.96
N LEU A 211 10.40 22.87 -3.93
CA LEU A 211 8.98 22.74 -4.27
C LEU A 211 8.64 21.33 -4.82
N PRO A 212 9.47 20.72 -5.71
CA PRO A 212 9.26 19.34 -6.15
C PRO A 212 9.23 18.30 -5.03
N VAL A 213 9.87 18.56 -3.89
CA VAL A 213 9.83 17.66 -2.73
C VAL A 213 8.39 17.42 -2.27
N PHE A 214 7.57 18.47 -2.26
CA PHE A 214 6.17 18.38 -1.82
C PHE A 214 5.24 17.88 -2.91
N SER A 215 5.44 18.29 -4.17
CA SER A 215 4.60 17.84 -5.29
C SER A 215 4.87 16.38 -5.67
N ALA A 216 6.07 15.85 -5.41
CA ALA A 216 6.38 14.45 -5.64
C ALA A 216 5.56 13.51 -4.74
N ILE A 217 5.19 13.93 -3.53
CA ILE A 217 4.46 13.10 -2.55
C ILE A 217 3.18 12.49 -3.16
N PRO A 218 2.26 13.27 -3.75
CA PRO A 218 1.09 12.71 -4.43
C PRO A 218 1.38 12.18 -5.84
N ALA A 219 2.44 12.65 -6.52
CA ALA A 219 2.66 12.40 -7.94
C ALA A 219 3.48 11.14 -8.27
N THR A 220 4.34 10.68 -7.34
CA THR A 220 5.40 9.69 -7.63
C THR A 220 5.29 8.43 -6.78
N GLY A 221 4.09 8.08 -6.31
CA GLY A 221 3.85 6.84 -5.59
C GLY A 221 4.21 6.85 -4.10
N VAL A 222 4.77 7.93 -3.55
CA VAL A 222 5.05 8.05 -2.10
C VAL A 222 3.76 7.89 -1.28
N ALA A 223 2.72 8.67 -1.58
CA ALA A 223 1.44 8.54 -0.89
C ALA A 223 0.79 7.16 -1.10
N PHE A 224 0.99 6.56 -2.28
CA PHE A 224 0.50 5.23 -2.61
C PHE A 224 1.17 4.14 -1.75
N ALA A 225 2.50 4.23 -1.56
CA ALA A 225 3.26 3.27 -0.76
C ALA A 225 2.79 3.21 0.71
N TYR A 226 2.32 4.33 1.26
CA TYR A 226 1.83 4.37 2.64
C TYR A 226 0.38 3.89 2.83
N LEU A 227 -0.38 3.56 1.79
CA LEU A 227 -1.82 3.25 1.90
C LEU A 227 -2.16 2.05 2.81
N GLY A 228 -1.19 1.16 3.08
CA GLY A 228 -1.39 -0.05 3.86
C GLY A 228 -1.84 0.18 5.32
N PHE A 229 -1.69 1.40 5.88
CA PHE A 229 -2.17 1.72 7.23
C PHE A 229 -3.69 1.53 7.41
N ARG A 230 -4.46 1.46 6.32
CA ARG A 230 -5.91 1.27 6.37
C ARG A 230 -6.35 -0.15 6.74
N GLN A 231 -5.52 -1.17 6.52
CA GLN A 231 -5.93 -2.57 6.72
C GLN A 231 -6.42 -2.87 8.15
N PRO A 232 -5.76 -2.41 9.23
CA PRO A 232 -6.27 -2.58 10.58
C PRO A 232 -7.67 -2.00 10.82
N ILE A 233 -8.05 -0.94 10.08
CA ILE A 233 -9.35 -0.27 10.19
C ILE A 233 -10.42 -1.12 9.51
N GLU A 234 -10.14 -1.64 8.32
CA GLU A 234 -11.09 -2.49 7.58
C GLU A 234 -11.36 -3.80 8.34
N MET A 235 -10.36 -4.31 9.05
CA MET A 235 -10.43 -5.50 9.89
C MET A 235 -10.92 -5.24 11.33
N ALA A 236 -11.36 -4.01 11.64
CA ALA A 236 -11.71 -3.61 13.00
C ALA A 236 -12.78 -4.50 13.68
N ALA A 237 -13.74 -5.03 12.90
CA ALA A 237 -14.78 -5.91 13.42
C ALA A 237 -14.29 -7.33 13.78
N GLU A 238 -13.16 -7.75 13.21
CA GLU A 238 -12.51 -9.06 13.43
C GLU A 238 -11.38 -8.97 14.47
N ALA A 239 -11.02 -7.76 14.91
CA ALA A 239 -10.02 -7.56 15.95
C ALA A 239 -10.51 -8.06 17.32
N LYS A 240 -9.64 -8.77 18.05
CA LYS A 240 -9.90 -9.29 19.39
C LYS A 240 -10.05 -8.18 20.43
N MET A 241 -9.16 -7.19 20.41
CA MET A 241 -9.17 -6.02 21.31
C MET A 241 -9.12 -4.72 20.49
N PRO A 242 -10.20 -4.34 19.79
CA PRO A 242 -10.17 -3.27 18.79
C PRO A 242 -9.73 -1.92 19.36
N GLY A 243 -10.21 -1.54 20.55
CA GLY A 243 -9.88 -0.25 21.18
C GLY A 243 -8.39 -0.05 21.49
N ARG A 244 -7.59 -1.11 21.48
CA ARG A 244 -6.14 -1.06 21.73
C ARG A 244 -5.32 -1.48 20.51
N ASP A 245 -5.73 -2.59 19.88
CA ASP A 245 -4.91 -3.25 18.86
C ASP A 245 -4.96 -2.52 17.51
N ILE A 246 -6.08 -1.86 17.15
CA ILE A 246 -6.19 -1.09 15.91
C ILE A 246 -5.21 0.09 15.92
N TRP A 247 -5.27 0.91 16.99
CA TRP A 247 -4.38 2.05 17.18
C TRP A 247 -2.90 1.64 17.11
N ARG A 248 -2.53 0.59 17.85
CA ARG A 248 -1.14 0.08 17.87
C ARG A 248 -0.70 -0.45 16.51
N ALA A 249 -1.58 -1.16 15.80
CA ALA A 249 -1.28 -1.69 14.49
C ALA A 249 -1.05 -0.57 13.48
N ILE A 250 -1.90 0.45 13.45
CA ILE A 250 -1.75 1.60 12.54
C ILE A 250 -0.42 2.32 12.78
N LEU A 251 -0.08 2.61 14.04
CA LEU A 251 1.19 3.24 14.38
C LEU A 251 2.39 2.38 14.01
N ALA A 252 2.33 1.08 14.30
CA ALA A 252 3.40 0.17 13.96
C ALA A 252 3.59 0.09 12.44
N VAL A 253 2.51 -0.01 11.66
CA VAL A 253 2.57 -0.05 10.19
C VAL A 253 3.20 1.21 9.65
N VAL A 254 2.70 2.40 10.02
CA VAL A 254 3.25 3.67 9.51
C VAL A 254 4.69 3.83 9.99
N GLY A 255 4.98 3.59 11.26
CA GLY A 255 6.31 3.76 11.84
C GLY A 255 7.37 2.85 11.23
N THR A 256 7.02 1.64 10.77
CA THR A 256 7.95 0.76 10.05
C THR A 256 8.03 1.03 8.55
N SER A 257 7.18 1.90 8.01
CA SER A 257 7.11 2.22 6.57
C SER A 257 7.82 3.54 6.20
N ILE A 258 8.13 4.38 7.19
CA ILE A 258 8.91 5.63 7.07
C ILE A 258 10.39 5.29 7.13
#